data_AF-A0A2L2XM08-F1
#
_entry.id   AF-A0A2L2XM08-F1
#
_cell.length_a   1.000
_cell.length_b   1.000
_cell.length_c   1.000
_cell.angle_alpha   90.00
_cell.angle_beta   90.00
_cell.angle_gamma   90.00
#
_symmetry.space_group_name_H-M   'P 1'
#
loop_
_entity.id
_entity.type
_entity.pdbx_description
1 polymer ?
#
loop_
_entity_poly.entity_id
_entity_poly.type
_entity_poly.pdbx_seq_one_letter_code
_entity_poly.pdbx_strand_id
1 'polypeptide(L)'
;MGVYIGLELIPEAVSRTAWEDAYRETLLLINAFPFVRLKSESIEGREVLTYVREPECHRDEPGKRHWHICGDIVSKKTGEGFILYYDFARYRPGPSGWERRKGRPSAGVAGDILVEIANEENTISIFNGNTRGHPYHIYVLAIAMLLETRFAPHAAVTGDITCRQAESAKEWADALLEKPVDIPVRVDKERLYQRLSNYFRGVDLFSVFFRLCLGRPEGFGVFLLAKNPHIYREWLMRALKGYSSPRVLGAIDLMIDWLNCTGDLAELCRMACLEEKGPLYDPLEFAPALCGTWLPISPEKYGFMNIFSRPAELPETARRQFGNILLDIGFKGRKINCYREKSEVISVFKKLFPEQIDSLGKAVNDSIEIIEARLAAFSEQIGPVYSTIHAPDGERSQFMDDCDLLLYYDNNIKITERQKKNLELLAYKGKLMLSLFQHDREPIEALNLGNLQLLAGAVSQLGLALTEDAWEWIRKETNEDVIRLLVVFSAFELVFKTCDNVLRALLENRTLCNKILRLMEDPEAMAGVRADLNNKQSGDGPELS
;
A
#
# COMPACT_ATOMS: atom_id res chain seq x y z
N MET A 1 -5.13 4.34 5.74
CA MET A 1 -3.75 4.00 5.30
C MET A 1 -3.83 3.34 3.94
N GLY A 2 -2.90 3.67 3.04
CA GLY A 2 -3.00 3.36 1.62
C GLY A 2 -1.67 3.58 0.93
N VAL A 3 -1.59 3.11 -0.32
CA VAL A 3 -0.40 3.24 -1.17
C VAL A 3 -0.79 4.17 -2.29
N TYR A 4 -0.33 5.41 -2.20
CA TYR A 4 -0.82 6.50 -3.03
C TYR A 4 0.11 6.79 -4.19
N ILE A 5 -0.48 7.29 -5.27
CA ILE A 5 0.22 8.03 -6.31
C ILE A 5 -0.53 9.33 -6.51
N GLY A 6 0.21 10.43 -6.53
CA GLY A 6 -0.33 11.74 -6.82
C GLY A 6 0.56 12.52 -7.79
N LEU A 7 -0.04 13.55 -8.38
CA LEU A 7 0.66 14.52 -9.21
C LEU A 7 0.22 15.92 -8.82
N GLU A 8 1.17 16.75 -8.44
CA GLU A 8 0.96 18.16 -8.17
C GLU A 8 1.56 19.02 -9.27
N LEU A 9 0.91 20.16 -9.55
CA LEU A 9 1.27 21.07 -10.63
C LEU A 9 1.14 22.54 -10.20
N ILE A 10 1.98 23.41 -10.80
CA ILE A 10 1.77 24.87 -10.86
C ILE A 10 1.02 25.18 -12.16
N PRO A 11 -0.29 25.46 -12.13
CA PRO A 11 -1.10 25.57 -13.35
C PRO A 11 -0.75 26.79 -14.21
N GLU A 12 -0.23 27.86 -13.61
CA GLU A 12 0.14 29.09 -14.31
C GLU A 12 1.36 28.91 -15.22
N ALA A 13 2.20 27.92 -14.94
CA ALA A 13 3.44 27.68 -15.66
C ALA A 13 3.30 26.70 -16.85
N VAL A 14 2.12 26.10 -17.02
CA VAL A 14 1.85 25.15 -18.10
C VAL A 14 0.99 25.78 -19.19
N SER A 15 1.51 25.75 -20.42
CA SER A 15 0.75 26.17 -21.60
C SER A 15 -0.27 25.10 -21.99
N ARG A 16 -1.39 25.55 -22.57
CA ARG A 16 -2.45 24.65 -23.03
C ARG A 16 -1.95 23.66 -24.08
N THR A 17 -1.12 24.10 -25.02
CA THR A 17 -0.57 23.23 -26.08
C THR A 17 0.32 22.15 -25.49
N ALA A 18 1.22 22.49 -24.57
CA ALA A 18 2.06 21.50 -23.89
C ALA A 18 1.23 20.49 -23.08
N TRP A 19 0.12 20.93 -22.46
CA TRP A 19 -0.80 20.03 -21.78
C TRP A 19 -1.47 19.04 -22.74
N GLU A 20 -2.01 19.53 -23.85
CA GLU A 20 -2.69 18.71 -24.84
C GLU A 20 -1.73 17.68 -25.49
N ASP A 21 -0.48 18.07 -25.74
CA ASP A 21 0.56 17.17 -26.25
C ASP A 21 0.91 16.08 -25.24
N ALA A 22 1.16 16.46 -23.98
CA ALA A 22 1.45 15.51 -22.91
C ALA A 22 0.27 14.56 -22.66
N TYR A 23 -0.98 15.07 -22.71
CA TYR A 23 -2.17 14.22 -22.60
C TYR A 23 -2.19 13.15 -23.69
N ARG A 24 -1.93 13.52 -24.96
CA ARG A 24 -1.89 12.56 -26.08
C ARG A 24 -0.79 11.53 -25.87
N GLU A 25 0.35 11.94 -25.33
CA GLU A 25 1.44 11.05 -24.99
C GLU A 25 1.05 10.06 -23.86
N THR A 26 0.29 10.50 -22.85
CA THR A 26 -0.24 9.58 -21.82
C THR A 26 -1.08 8.47 -22.44
N LEU A 27 -1.83 8.73 -23.52
CA LEU A 27 -2.66 7.72 -24.16
C LEU A 27 -1.84 6.54 -24.73
N LEU A 28 -0.57 6.73 -25.07
CA LEU A 28 0.31 5.63 -25.48
C LEU A 28 0.48 4.62 -24.34
N LEU A 29 0.73 5.12 -23.12
CA LEU A 29 0.84 4.29 -21.92
C LEU A 29 -0.50 3.66 -21.54
N ILE A 30 -1.58 4.43 -21.62
CA ILE A 30 -2.94 3.96 -21.32
C ILE A 30 -3.34 2.79 -22.23
N ASN A 31 -2.99 2.85 -23.51
CA ASN A 31 -3.35 1.81 -24.47
C ASN A 31 -2.41 0.58 -24.41
N ALA A 32 -1.23 0.71 -23.80
CA ALA A 32 -0.25 -0.36 -23.71
C ALA A 32 -0.45 -1.30 -22.51
N PHE A 33 -1.28 -0.93 -21.54
CA PHE A 33 -1.59 -1.74 -20.36
C PHE A 33 -3.12 -1.90 -20.23
N PRO A 34 -3.63 -3.06 -19.78
CA PRO A 34 -5.06 -3.33 -19.81
C PRO A 34 -5.78 -2.72 -18.59
N PHE A 35 -5.71 -1.39 -18.49
CA PHE A 35 -6.40 -0.60 -17.49
C PHE A 35 -7.91 -0.75 -17.61
N VAL A 36 -8.60 -0.57 -16.48
CA VAL A 36 -10.05 -0.50 -16.43
C VAL A 36 -10.53 0.79 -15.81
N ARG A 37 -11.73 1.19 -16.22
CA ARG A 37 -12.52 2.21 -15.52
C ARG A 37 -13.84 1.64 -15.06
N LEU A 38 -14.44 2.30 -14.08
CA LEU A 38 -15.80 2.03 -13.65
C LEU A 38 -16.80 2.78 -14.55
N LYS A 39 -17.83 2.07 -15.01
CA LYS A 39 -18.94 2.62 -15.79
C LYS A 39 -20.26 2.19 -15.14
N SER A 40 -21.19 3.13 -15.01
CA SER A 40 -22.59 2.78 -14.70
C SER A 40 -23.30 2.45 -16.01
N GLU A 41 -23.98 1.31 -16.06
CA GLU A 41 -24.79 0.89 -17.20
C GLU A 41 -26.12 0.27 -16.75
N SER A 42 -27.13 0.36 -17.62
CA SER A 42 -28.45 -0.23 -17.33
C SER A 42 -28.51 -1.64 -17.91
N ILE A 43 -28.67 -2.65 -17.05
CA ILE A 43 -28.96 -4.05 -17.43
C ILE A 43 -30.36 -4.38 -16.93
N GLU A 44 -31.27 -4.73 -17.85
CA GLU A 44 -32.67 -5.07 -17.52
C GLU A 44 -33.37 -4.02 -16.64
N GLY A 45 -33.09 -2.74 -16.88
CA GLY A 45 -33.64 -1.61 -16.12
C GLY A 45 -33.01 -1.38 -14.74
N ARG A 46 -31.91 -2.07 -14.40
CA ARG A 46 -31.13 -1.88 -13.17
C ARG A 46 -29.81 -1.20 -13.49
N GLU A 47 -29.46 -0.15 -12.75
CA GLU A 47 -28.13 0.45 -12.84
C GLU A 47 -27.11 -0.45 -12.13
N VAL A 48 -26.12 -0.92 -12.88
CA VAL A 48 -25.02 -1.74 -12.36
C VAL A 48 -23.68 -1.09 -12.66
N LEU A 49 -22.69 -1.43 -11.84
CA LEU A 49 -21.32 -0.98 -12.03
C LEU A 49 -20.53 -2.04 -12.82
N THR A 50 -19.88 -1.60 -13.89
CA THR A 50 -19.10 -2.48 -14.77
C THR A 50 -17.69 -1.93 -14.97
N TYR A 51 -16.70 -2.82 -14.85
CA TYR A 51 -15.32 -2.56 -15.23
C TYR A 51 -15.17 -2.75 -16.75
N VAL A 52 -14.84 -1.66 -17.43
CA VAL A 52 -14.69 -1.64 -18.90
C VAL A 52 -13.26 -1.35 -19.31
N ARG A 53 -12.80 -1.96 -20.41
CA ARG A 53 -11.44 -1.82 -20.98
C ARG A 53 -11.22 -0.53 -21.76
N GLU A 54 -12.20 0.37 -21.77
CA GLU A 54 -12.10 1.67 -22.43
C GLU A 54 -11.88 2.77 -21.38
N PRO A 55 -10.62 3.13 -21.06
CA PRO A 55 -10.31 4.17 -20.08
C PRO A 55 -10.60 5.59 -20.57
N GLU A 56 -10.61 5.84 -21.88
CA GLU A 56 -10.86 7.17 -22.46
C GLU A 56 -12.35 7.45 -22.66
N CYS A 57 -12.81 8.61 -22.19
CA CYS A 57 -14.19 9.09 -22.24
C CYS A 57 -14.32 10.32 -23.15
N HIS A 58 -15.48 10.46 -23.82
CA HIS A 58 -15.84 11.66 -24.58
C HIS A 58 -14.79 12.11 -25.61
N ARG A 59 -14.26 11.18 -26.41
CA ARG A 59 -13.17 11.43 -27.39
C ARG A 59 -13.47 12.60 -28.34
N ASP A 60 -14.74 12.75 -28.71
CA ASP A 60 -15.22 13.74 -29.67
C ASP A 60 -15.56 15.11 -29.06
N GLU A 61 -15.56 15.22 -27.72
CA GLU A 61 -15.91 16.47 -27.01
C GLU A 61 -14.71 16.97 -26.18
N PRO A 62 -13.83 17.84 -26.72
CA PRO A 62 -12.60 18.26 -26.05
C PRO A 62 -12.79 18.79 -24.62
N GLY A 63 -13.87 19.53 -24.35
CA GLY A 63 -14.17 20.07 -23.02
C GLY A 63 -14.63 19.03 -21.98
N LYS A 64 -14.97 17.82 -22.41
CA LYS A 64 -15.33 16.68 -21.55
C LYS A 64 -14.38 15.50 -21.68
N ARG A 65 -13.51 15.49 -22.69
CA ARG A 65 -12.55 14.43 -22.95
C ARG A 65 -11.62 14.24 -21.75
N HIS A 66 -11.55 13.02 -21.27
CA HIS A 66 -10.68 12.62 -20.16
C HIS A 66 -10.42 11.12 -20.24
N TRP A 67 -9.35 10.66 -19.59
CA TRP A 67 -9.26 9.25 -19.25
C TRP A 67 -9.51 9.06 -17.75
N HIS A 68 -10.04 7.90 -17.39
CA HIS A 68 -10.28 7.47 -16.03
C HIS A 68 -9.75 6.04 -15.85
N ILE A 69 -9.00 5.78 -14.79
CA ILE A 69 -8.48 4.45 -14.45
C ILE A 69 -8.78 4.16 -12.98
N CYS A 70 -9.20 2.95 -12.64
CA CYS A 70 -9.32 2.51 -11.24
C CYS A 70 -8.68 1.14 -10.97
N GLY A 71 -8.07 0.50 -11.97
CA GLY A 71 -7.36 -0.76 -11.81
C GLY A 71 -6.96 -1.39 -13.13
N ASP A 72 -6.80 -2.72 -13.12
CA ASP A 72 -6.53 -3.50 -14.32
C ASP A 72 -7.39 -4.76 -14.43
N ILE A 73 -7.67 -5.16 -15.67
CA ILE A 73 -8.59 -6.26 -15.95
C ILE A 73 -7.96 -7.64 -15.70
N VAL A 74 -6.63 -7.74 -15.80
CA VAL A 74 -5.90 -9.01 -15.69
C VAL A 74 -5.89 -9.47 -14.24
N SER A 75 -5.56 -8.57 -13.34
CA SER A 75 -5.52 -8.81 -11.90
C SER A 75 -6.85 -8.54 -11.21
N LYS A 76 -7.86 -8.03 -11.93
CA LYS A 76 -9.22 -7.66 -11.45
C LYS A 76 -9.21 -6.87 -10.12
N LYS A 77 -8.07 -6.29 -9.75
CA LYS A 77 -7.82 -5.56 -8.52
C LYS A 77 -7.93 -4.08 -8.82
N THR A 78 -8.64 -3.38 -7.95
CA THR A 78 -8.99 -1.99 -8.13
C THR A 78 -8.75 -1.19 -6.86
N GLY A 79 -8.57 0.11 -7.04
CA GLY A 79 -8.44 1.09 -5.96
C GLY A 79 -9.23 2.35 -6.29
N GLU A 80 -8.70 3.49 -5.89
CA GLU A 80 -9.32 4.78 -6.21
C GLU A 80 -9.11 5.16 -7.68
N GLY A 81 -9.99 6.05 -8.17
CA GLY A 81 -9.97 6.51 -9.56
C GLY A 81 -8.94 7.61 -9.81
N PHE A 82 -8.20 7.47 -10.91
CA PHE A 82 -7.28 8.46 -11.46
C PHE A 82 -7.92 9.09 -12.70
N ILE A 83 -8.10 10.41 -12.70
CA ILE A 83 -8.74 11.13 -13.80
C ILE A 83 -7.80 12.21 -14.32
N LEU A 84 -7.55 12.20 -15.63
CA LEU A 84 -6.86 13.29 -16.32
C LEU A 84 -7.76 13.86 -17.42
N TYR A 85 -8.03 15.16 -17.35
CA TYR A 85 -8.81 15.87 -18.35
C TYR A 85 -7.93 16.40 -19.49
N TYR A 86 -8.43 16.28 -20.72
CA TYR A 86 -7.82 16.89 -21.90
C TYR A 86 -7.85 18.42 -21.80
N ASP A 87 -8.98 18.98 -21.37
CA ASP A 87 -9.14 20.42 -21.21
C ASP A 87 -8.48 20.92 -19.92
N PHE A 88 -7.33 21.58 -20.08
CA PHE A 88 -6.57 22.14 -18.97
C PHE A 88 -7.32 23.23 -18.19
N ALA A 89 -8.34 23.87 -18.77
CA ALA A 89 -9.11 24.90 -18.08
C ALA A 89 -9.81 24.35 -16.82
N ARG A 90 -10.08 23.04 -16.75
CA ARG A 90 -10.65 22.36 -15.58
C ARG A 90 -9.76 22.39 -14.34
N TYR A 91 -8.45 22.55 -14.53
CA TYR A 91 -7.46 22.60 -13.46
C TYR A 91 -7.14 24.01 -12.99
N ARG A 92 -7.62 25.04 -13.70
CA ARG A 92 -7.44 26.43 -13.29
C ARG A 92 -8.44 26.79 -12.18
N PRO A 93 -7.98 27.42 -11.10
CA PRO A 93 -8.89 27.83 -10.04
C PRO A 93 -9.88 28.89 -10.53
N GLY A 94 -11.15 28.72 -10.15
CA GLY A 94 -12.19 29.72 -10.42
C GLY A 94 -11.98 31.04 -9.65
N PRO A 95 -12.84 32.06 -9.87
CA PRO A 95 -12.70 33.40 -9.28
C PRO A 95 -12.58 33.42 -7.75
N SER A 96 -13.29 32.55 -7.05
CA SER A 96 -13.24 32.40 -5.60
C SER A 96 -11.98 31.67 -5.10
N GLY A 97 -11.42 30.78 -5.92
CA GLY A 97 -10.11 30.16 -5.69
C GLY A 97 -8.95 31.12 -5.94
N TRP A 98 -9.18 32.16 -6.76
CA TRP A 98 -8.25 33.26 -7.00
C TRP A 98 -8.23 34.27 -5.85
N GLU A 99 -9.39 34.60 -5.26
CA GLU A 99 -9.45 35.49 -4.08
C GLU A 99 -8.77 34.90 -2.84
N ARG A 100 -8.86 33.59 -2.60
CA ARG A 100 -8.10 32.93 -1.52
C ARG A 100 -6.59 32.93 -1.75
N ARG A 101 -6.14 33.03 -3.02
CA ARG A 101 -4.74 33.09 -3.41
C ARG A 101 -4.16 34.51 -3.42
N LYS A 102 -4.99 35.53 -3.64
CA LYS A 102 -4.60 36.97 -3.66
C LYS A 102 -4.03 37.53 -2.36
N GLY A 103 -4.18 36.84 -1.22
CA GLY A 103 -3.70 37.30 0.09
C GLY A 103 -2.40 36.64 0.56
N ARG A 104 -1.90 35.62 -0.14
CA ARG A 104 -0.59 35.04 0.15
C ARG A 104 0.42 35.82 -0.67
N PRO A 105 1.49 36.39 -0.06
CA PRO A 105 2.54 36.97 -0.85
C PRO A 105 3.00 35.87 -1.81
N SER A 106 2.81 36.06 -3.11
CA SER A 106 3.64 35.38 -4.08
C SER A 106 5.05 35.78 -3.69
N ALA A 107 5.73 34.95 -2.90
CA ALA A 107 7.17 35.02 -2.75
C ALA A 107 7.73 34.64 -4.13
N GLY A 108 7.58 35.57 -5.07
CA GLY A 108 7.91 35.37 -6.46
C GLY A 108 9.40 35.19 -6.50
N VAL A 109 9.86 33.95 -6.69
CA VAL A 109 11.23 33.66 -7.14
C VAL A 109 11.32 32.37 -7.98
N ALA A 110 10.56 31.29 -7.73
CA ALA A 110 11.03 30.00 -8.27
C ALA A 110 10.34 29.50 -9.56
N GLY A 111 9.01 29.59 -9.67
CA GLY A 111 8.30 28.77 -10.67
C GLY A 111 8.62 27.28 -10.49
N ASP A 112 9.01 26.86 -9.28
CA ASP A 112 9.48 25.51 -8.98
C ASP A 112 8.54 24.86 -7.99
N ILE A 113 7.91 23.77 -8.41
CA ILE A 113 6.92 23.04 -7.61
C ILE A 113 7.47 22.59 -6.26
N LEU A 114 8.76 22.29 -6.14
CA LEU A 114 9.32 21.79 -4.88
C LEU A 114 9.37 22.88 -3.81
N VAL A 115 9.54 24.14 -4.22
CA VAL A 115 9.52 25.29 -3.32
C VAL A 115 8.08 25.56 -2.88
N GLU A 116 7.14 25.52 -3.81
CA GLU A 116 5.70 25.67 -3.52
C GLU A 116 5.20 24.58 -2.55
N ILE A 117 5.56 23.31 -2.79
CA ILE A 117 5.25 22.21 -1.86
C ILE A 117 5.94 22.42 -0.50
N ALA A 118 7.19 22.89 -0.49
CA ALA A 118 7.91 23.11 0.77
C ALA A 118 7.28 24.23 1.62
N ASN A 119 6.71 25.24 0.98
CA ASN A 119 6.07 26.37 1.64
C ASN A 119 4.56 26.13 1.87
N GLU A 120 4.00 25.02 1.39
CA GLU A 120 2.57 24.71 1.43
C GLU A 120 1.73 25.77 0.67
N GLU A 121 2.25 26.20 -0.48
CA GLU A 121 1.71 27.27 -1.32
C GLU A 121 1.38 26.79 -2.74
N ASN A 122 0.42 27.49 -3.37
CA ASN A 122 0.05 27.53 -4.81
C ASN A 122 0.06 26.24 -5.68
N THR A 123 0.12 25.03 -5.15
CA THR A 123 -0.01 23.81 -5.96
C THR A 123 -1.47 23.43 -6.20
N ILE A 124 -1.72 22.67 -7.26
CA ILE A 124 -2.97 21.92 -7.45
C ILE A 124 -2.65 20.43 -7.55
N SER A 125 -3.49 19.61 -6.92
CA SER A 125 -3.47 18.16 -7.15
C SER A 125 -4.24 17.87 -8.44
N ILE A 126 -3.55 17.33 -9.44
CA ILE A 126 -4.15 16.88 -10.71
C ILE A 126 -4.94 15.58 -10.46
N PHE A 127 -4.31 14.64 -9.77
CA PHE A 127 -4.94 13.46 -9.20
C PHE A 127 -4.14 13.01 -7.98
N ASN A 128 -4.80 12.32 -7.06
CA ASN A 128 -4.17 11.62 -5.94
C ASN A 128 -5.09 10.46 -5.56
N GLY A 129 -4.61 9.24 -5.70
CA GLY A 129 -5.44 8.05 -5.54
C GLY A 129 -4.69 6.92 -4.85
N ASN A 130 -5.41 6.19 -4.01
CA ASN A 130 -4.94 4.97 -3.34
C ASN A 130 -5.00 3.77 -4.29
N THR A 131 -3.84 3.32 -4.75
CA THR A 131 -3.67 2.12 -5.57
C THR A 131 -3.74 0.81 -4.78
N ARG A 132 -3.62 0.89 -3.44
CA ARG A 132 -3.47 -0.24 -2.51
C ARG A 132 -2.26 -1.14 -2.77
N GLY A 133 -1.34 -0.73 -3.65
CA GLY A 133 -0.19 -1.53 -4.07
C GLY A 133 -0.55 -2.62 -5.08
N HIS A 134 -1.69 -2.50 -5.76
CA HIS A 134 -2.11 -3.44 -6.79
C HIS A 134 -1.23 -3.34 -8.05
N PRO A 135 -1.23 -4.37 -8.94
CA PRO A 135 -0.30 -4.45 -10.07
C PRO A 135 -0.27 -3.20 -10.97
N TYR A 136 -1.42 -2.54 -11.16
CA TYR A 136 -1.52 -1.31 -11.94
C TYR A 136 -0.77 -0.10 -11.36
N HIS A 137 -0.28 -0.16 -10.11
CA HIS A 137 0.46 0.92 -9.43
C HIS A 137 1.66 1.41 -10.24
N ILE A 138 2.50 0.50 -10.75
CA ILE A 138 3.72 0.86 -11.50
C ILE A 138 3.37 1.64 -12.79
N TYR A 139 2.26 1.28 -13.42
CA TYR A 139 1.83 1.87 -14.68
C TYR A 139 1.17 3.24 -14.48
N VAL A 140 0.45 3.44 -13.37
CA VAL A 140 -0.02 4.77 -12.97
C VAL A 140 1.17 5.67 -12.59
N LEU A 141 2.19 5.11 -11.92
CA LEU A 141 3.41 5.83 -11.60
C LEU A 141 4.14 6.30 -12.87
N ALA A 142 4.23 5.45 -13.88
CA ALA A 142 4.81 5.79 -15.19
C ALA A 142 4.09 6.97 -15.86
N ILE A 143 2.76 7.04 -15.78
CA ILE A 143 1.97 8.17 -16.30
C ILE A 143 2.28 9.45 -15.51
N ALA A 144 2.38 9.36 -14.18
CA ALA A 144 2.73 10.51 -13.35
C ALA A 144 4.17 11.00 -13.63
N MET A 145 5.12 10.07 -13.82
CA MET A 145 6.52 10.34 -14.18
C MET A 145 6.65 11.02 -15.54
N LEU A 146 5.86 10.58 -16.53
CA LEU A 146 5.76 11.23 -17.82
C LEU A 146 5.38 12.71 -17.65
N LEU A 147 4.30 12.99 -16.93
CA LEU A 147 3.83 14.36 -16.72
C LEU A 147 4.83 15.21 -15.92
N GLU A 148 5.47 14.67 -14.89
CA GLU A 148 6.57 15.36 -14.18
C GLU A 148 7.72 15.70 -15.13
N THR A 149 8.13 14.76 -15.99
CA THR A 149 9.23 14.99 -16.93
C THR A 149 8.88 16.08 -17.95
N ARG A 150 7.66 16.07 -18.51
CA ARG A 150 7.25 17.04 -19.54
C ARG A 150 7.05 18.45 -18.98
N PHE A 151 6.67 18.57 -17.71
CA PHE A 151 6.38 19.86 -17.08
C PHE A 151 7.43 20.33 -16.09
N ALA A 152 8.54 19.62 -15.90
CA ALA A 152 9.62 20.07 -15.03
C ALA A 152 10.05 21.51 -15.37
N PRO A 153 10.28 22.40 -14.38
CA PRO A 153 10.23 22.18 -12.92
C PRO A 153 8.84 22.38 -12.26
N HIS A 154 7.74 22.43 -13.02
CA HIS A 154 6.43 22.86 -12.54
C HIS A 154 5.50 21.74 -12.07
N ALA A 155 5.93 20.48 -12.18
CA ALA A 155 5.18 19.30 -11.75
C ALA A 155 6.03 18.41 -10.82
N ALA A 156 5.39 17.76 -9.86
CA ALA A 156 6.02 16.77 -9.00
C ALA A 156 5.08 15.61 -8.68
N VAL A 157 5.59 14.40 -8.85
CA VAL A 157 4.94 13.17 -8.39
C VAL A 157 5.00 13.10 -6.86
N THR A 158 3.92 12.64 -6.26
CA THR A 158 3.76 12.45 -4.81
C THR A 158 3.23 11.04 -4.51
N GLY A 159 3.29 10.62 -3.25
CA GLY A 159 2.78 9.33 -2.80
C GLY A 159 3.85 8.37 -2.27
N ASP A 160 3.51 7.08 -2.22
CA ASP A 160 4.31 6.02 -1.61
C ASP A 160 5.14 5.30 -2.69
N ILE A 161 6.29 5.89 -3.03
CA ILE A 161 7.11 5.47 -4.16
C ILE A 161 8.53 5.15 -3.71
N THR A 162 9.06 4.01 -4.15
CA THR A 162 10.46 3.62 -3.97
C THR A 162 11.29 3.85 -5.23
N CYS A 163 12.62 3.90 -5.09
CA CYS A 163 13.55 4.00 -6.22
C CYS A 163 13.32 2.89 -7.25
N ARG A 164 13.18 1.64 -6.78
CA ARG A 164 12.99 0.50 -7.68
C ARG A 164 11.65 0.52 -8.41
N GLN A 165 10.57 0.96 -7.75
CA GLN A 165 9.28 1.15 -8.44
C GLN A 165 9.37 2.24 -9.52
N ALA A 166 10.08 3.34 -9.25
CA ALA A 166 10.32 4.38 -10.24
C ALA A 166 11.19 3.88 -11.41
N GLU A 167 12.21 3.06 -11.13
CA GLU A 167 13.03 2.42 -12.17
C GLU A 167 12.20 1.48 -13.06
N SER A 168 11.39 0.59 -12.47
CA SER A 168 10.50 -0.29 -13.24
C SER A 168 9.46 0.47 -14.05
N ALA A 169 8.90 1.56 -13.49
CA ALA A 169 7.97 2.43 -14.20
C ALA A 169 8.66 3.14 -15.38
N LYS A 170 9.90 3.61 -15.19
CA LYS A 170 10.71 4.22 -16.24
C LYS A 170 11.03 3.23 -17.35
N GLU A 171 11.52 2.04 -17.02
CA GLU A 171 11.84 0.99 -17.99
C GLU A 171 10.65 0.65 -18.89
N TRP A 172 9.46 0.52 -18.28
CA TRP A 172 8.23 0.26 -19.02
C TRP A 172 7.82 1.45 -19.91
N ALA A 173 7.88 2.68 -19.39
CA ALA A 173 7.50 3.88 -20.14
C ALA A 173 8.46 4.16 -21.31
N ASP A 174 9.77 4.06 -21.08
CA ASP A 174 10.80 4.31 -22.09
C ASP A 174 10.72 3.32 -23.26
N ALA A 175 10.20 2.12 -23.04
CA ALA A 175 9.97 1.14 -24.10
C ALA A 175 8.82 1.54 -25.06
N LEU A 176 7.96 2.46 -24.65
CA LEU A 176 6.74 2.86 -25.37
C LEU A 176 6.78 4.30 -25.90
N LEU A 177 7.57 5.16 -25.27
CA LEU A 177 7.63 6.59 -25.56
C LEU A 177 8.80 6.93 -26.46
N GLU A 178 8.61 7.91 -27.36
CA GLU A 178 9.70 8.40 -28.22
C GLU A 178 10.77 9.17 -27.42
N LYS A 179 10.34 9.88 -26.38
CA LYS A 179 11.22 10.63 -25.48
C LYS A 179 11.22 9.96 -24.11
N PRO A 180 12.40 9.65 -23.54
CA PRO A 180 12.47 8.98 -22.26
C PRO A 180 11.85 9.83 -21.14
N VAL A 181 11.45 9.17 -20.06
CA VAL A 181 10.97 9.78 -18.83
C VAL A 181 12.07 9.74 -17.76
N ASP A 182 12.12 10.74 -16.90
CA ASP A 182 13.02 10.73 -15.76
C ASP A 182 12.35 10.07 -14.55
N ILE A 183 13.16 9.48 -13.66
CA ILE A 183 12.66 9.14 -12.31
C ILE A 183 12.22 10.42 -11.58
N PRO A 184 11.19 10.36 -10.71
CA PRO A 184 10.72 11.53 -9.99
C PRO A 184 11.87 12.20 -9.22
N VAL A 185 11.95 13.53 -9.29
CA VAL A 185 13.01 14.30 -8.63
C VAL A 185 13.05 14.01 -7.13
N ARG A 186 11.90 13.74 -6.52
CA ARG A 186 11.79 13.45 -5.09
C ARG A 186 12.32 12.08 -4.69
N VAL A 187 12.49 11.17 -5.64
CA VAL A 187 13.07 9.82 -5.43
C VAL A 187 14.58 9.86 -5.65
N ASP A 188 15.07 10.72 -6.56
CA ASP A 188 16.50 10.94 -6.79
C ASP A 188 17.11 11.89 -5.76
N LYS A 189 17.82 11.32 -4.77
CA LYS A 189 18.46 12.08 -3.68
C LYS A 189 19.42 13.16 -4.16
N GLU A 190 20.17 12.92 -5.23
CA GLU A 190 21.19 13.87 -5.70
C GLU A 190 20.52 15.03 -6.44
N ARG A 191 19.60 14.73 -7.38
CA ARG A 191 18.84 15.77 -8.10
C ARG A 191 17.98 16.59 -7.15
N LEU A 192 17.32 15.95 -6.18
CA LEU A 192 16.53 16.65 -5.16
C LEU A 192 17.40 17.62 -4.35
N TYR A 193 18.55 17.14 -3.85
CA TYR A 193 19.44 17.97 -3.04
C TYR A 193 19.97 19.16 -3.85
N GLN A 194 20.44 18.92 -5.08
CA GLN A 194 20.95 19.97 -5.95
C GLN A 194 19.88 21.02 -6.24
N ARG A 195 18.66 20.60 -6.60
CA ARG A 195 17.55 21.51 -6.90
C ARG A 195 17.12 22.32 -5.69
N LEU A 196 16.97 21.70 -4.52
CA LEU A 196 16.62 22.41 -3.28
C LEU A 196 17.73 23.33 -2.79
N SER A 197 19.00 22.99 -3.06
CA SER A 197 20.13 23.84 -2.71
C SER A 197 20.13 25.16 -3.47
N ASN A 198 19.36 25.34 -4.55
CA ASN A 198 19.24 26.66 -5.18
C ASN A 198 18.42 27.65 -4.32
N TYR A 199 17.58 27.15 -3.41
CA TYR A 199 16.60 27.95 -2.67
C TYR A 199 16.83 27.92 -1.15
N PHE A 200 17.34 26.81 -0.62
CA PHE A 200 17.53 26.62 0.82
C PHE A 200 19.02 26.43 1.18
N ARG A 201 19.38 26.76 2.42
CA ARG A 201 20.74 26.64 2.97
C ARG A 201 20.69 26.04 4.37
N GLY A 202 21.82 25.54 4.85
CA GLY A 202 21.97 25.13 6.25
C GLY A 202 20.99 24.02 6.67
N VAL A 203 20.52 24.13 7.91
CA VAL A 203 19.56 23.18 8.52
C VAL A 203 18.21 23.18 7.80
N ASP A 204 17.80 24.29 7.18
CA ASP A 204 16.52 24.40 6.49
C ASP A 204 16.52 23.55 5.21
N LEU A 205 17.63 23.54 4.46
CA LEU A 205 17.81 22.64 3.32
C LEU A 205 17.64 21.17 3.72
N PHE A 206 18.26 20.76 4.82
CA PHE A 206 18.18 19.36 5.29
C PHE A 206 16.77 19.01 5.76
N SER A 207 16.08 19.97 6.38
CA SER A 207 14.70 19.81 6.85
C SER A 207 13.72 19.65 5.68
N VAL A 208 13.82 20.51 4.67
CA VAL A 208 12.99 20.42 3.46
C VAL A 208 13.32 19.14 2.69
N PHE A 209 14.60 18.82 2.53
CA PHE A 209 15.03 17.58 1.87
C PHE A 209 14.48 16.33 2.57
N PHE A 210 14.57 16.24 3.90
CA PHE A 210 14.05 15.12 4.69
C PHE A 210 12.53 14.92 4.54
N ARG A 211 11.79 16.03 4.42
CA ARG A 211 10.33 16.01 4.24
C ARG A 211 9.94 15.64 2.81
N LEU A 212 10.65 16.13 1.81
CA LEU A 212 10.27 15.94 0.41
C LEU A 212 10.79 14.64 -0.21
N CYS A 213 11.91 14.09 0.27
CA CYS A 213 12.51 12.87 -0.26
C CYS A 213 11.57 11.66 -0.07
N LEU A 214 11.20 11.03 -1.19
CA LEU A 214 10.36 9.83 -1.25
C LEU A 214 11.22 8.57 -1.22
N GLY A 215 10.62 7.46 -0.75
CA GLY A 215 11.26 6.15 -0.85
C GLY A 215 12.57 6.04 -0.08
N ARG A 216 12.69 6.74 1.06
CA ARG A 216 13.91 6.88 1.88
C ARG A 216 14.77 5.61 1.82
N PRO A 217 15.87 5.63 1.04
CA PRO A 217 16.69 4.46 0.86
C PRO A 217 17.52 4.20 2.10
N GLU A 218 18.04 2.99 2.21
CA GLU A 218 19.16 2.69 3.09
C GLU A 218 20.29 3.71 2.83
N GLY A 219 20.88 4.25 3.90
CA GLY A 219 21.94 5.26 3.78
C GLY A 219 21.47 6.69 3.52
N PHE A 220 20.19 7.02 3.75
CA PHE A 220 19.71 8.42 3.71
C PHE A 220 20.53 9.36 4.61
N GLY A 221 20.80 8.97 5.86
CA GLY A 221 21.64 9.76 6.77
C GLY A 221 23.09 9.86 6.31
N VAL A 222 23.64 8.79 5.69
CA VAL A 222 25.00 8.78 5.13
C VAL A 222 25.13 9.82 4.02
N PHE A 223 24.11 9.95 3.18
CA PHE A 223 24.07 10.96 2.13
C PHE A 223 24.16 12.39 2.69
N LEU A 224 23.33 12.73 3.69
CA LEU A 224 23.35 14.05 4.30
C LEU A 224 24.64 14.33 5.08
N LEU A 225 25.14 13.33 5.80
CA LEU A 225 26.42 13.39 6.50
C LEU A 225 27.57 13.71 5.54
N ALA A 226 27.59 13.07 4.36
CA ALA A 226 28.62 13.31 3.34
C ALA A 226 28.56 14.73 2.74
N LYS A 227 27.38 15.37 2.70
CA LYS A 227 27.25 16.75 2.19
C LYS A 227 27.78 17.78 3.19
N ASN A 228 27.42 17.65 4.46
CA ASN A 228 27.95 18.51 5.52
C ASN A 228 27.72 17.89 6.92
N PRO A 229 28.76 17.35 7.58
CA PRO A 229 28.62 16.71 8.88
C PRO A 229 28.13 17.66 9.99
N HIS A 230 28.57 18.91 9.98
CA HIS A 230 28.18 19.90 10.99
C HIS A 230 26.71 20.27 10.87
N ILE A 231 26.21 20.52 9.65
CA ILE A 231 24.80 20.81 9.42
C ILE A 231 23.93 19.59 9.73
N TYR A 232 24.36 18.37 9.37
CA TYR A 232 23.63 17.15 9.68
C TYR A 232 23.41 16.98 11.18
N ARG A 233 24.49 17.19 11.95
CA ARG A 233 24.48 17.18 13.41
C ARG A 233 23.50 18.20 13.99
N GLU A 234 23.59 19.47 13.55
CA GLU A 234 22.67 20.53 13.99
C GLU A 234 21.21 20.23 13.63
N TRP A 235 20.97 19.70 12.44
CA TRP A 235 19.65 19.28 11.98
C TRP A 235 19.08 18.15 12.86
N LEU A 236 19.87 17.12 13.15
CA LEU A 236 19.45 16.00 13.98
C LEU A 236 19.07 16.46 15.38
N MET A 237 19.87 17.33 16.00
CA MET A 237 19.55 17.91 17.31
C MET A 237 18.23 18.67 17.29
N ARG A 238 18.00 19.51 16.27
CA ARG A 238 16.75 20.26 16.11
C ARG A 238 15.56 19.33 15.89
N ALA A 239 15.74 18.27 15.12
CA ALA A 239 14.71 17.26 14.86
C ALA A 239 14.35 16.48 16.14
N LEU A 240 15.35 16.03 16.91
CA LEU A 240 15.13 15.38 18.20
C LEU A 240 14.42 16.30 19.19
N LYS A 241 14.81 17.58 19.25
CA LYS A 241 14.14 18.60 20.09
C LYS A 241 12.64 18.77 19.82
N GLY A 242 12.18 18.41 18.62
CA GLY A 242 10.76 18.39 18.29
C GLY A 242 9.94 17.30 19.01
N TYR A 243 10.59 16.32 19.63
CA TYR A 243 9.92 15.24 20.37
C TYR A 243 10.01 15.48 21.88
N SER A 244 8.86 15.40 22.56
CA SER A 244 8.75 15.57 24.01
C SER A 244 9.39 14.46 24.83
N SER A 245 9.66 13.30 24.23
CA SER A 245 10.31 12.16 24.89
C SER A 245 11.17 11.37 23.91
N PRO A 246 12.34 10.85 24.34
CA PRO A 246 13.20 10.04 23.48
C PRO A 246 12.59 8.68 23.12
N ARG A 247 11.54 8.25 23.83
CA ARG A 247 10.86 6.96 23.61
C ARG A 247 9.84 6.98 22.48
N VAL A 248 9.52 8.16 21.93
CA VAL A 248 8.60 8.28 20.79
C VAL A 248 9.26 7.64 19.57
N LEU A 249 8.48 6.89 18.77
CA LEU A 249 9.00 6.14 17.62
C LEU A 249 9.81 6.99 16.63
N GLY A 250 9.43 8.25 16.43
CA GLY A 250 10.17 9.17 15.56
C GLY A 250 11.54 9.56 16.11
N ALA A 251 11.68 9.73 17.43
CA ALA A 251 12.98 9.95 18.05
C ALA A 251 13.87 8.69 17.94
N ILE A 252 13.28 7.50 18.13
CA ILE A 252 13.98 6.22 17.96
C ILE A 252 14.48 6.03 16.51
N ASP A 253 13.66 6.36 15.50
CA ASP A 253 14.08 6.34 14.09
C ASP A 253 15.31 7.23 13.85
N LEU A 254 15.28 8.48 14.35
CA LEU A 254 16.40 9.41 14.20
C LEU A 254 17.68 8.93 14.90
N MET A 255 17.54 8.30 16.07
CA MET A 255 18.66 7.69 16.79
C MET A 255 19.25 6.51 16.01
N ILE A 256 18.40 5.61 15.49
CA ILE A 256 18.82 4.49 14.64
C ILE A 256 19.55 5.00 13.40
N ASP A 257 18.99 6.00 12.71
CA ASP A 257 19.59 6.59 11.53
C ASP A 257 20.99 7.16 11.82
N TRP A 258 21.16 7.91 12.92
CA TRP A 258 22.48 8.41 13.33
C TRP A 258 23.48 7.29 13.62
N LEU A 259 23.06 6.28 14.41
CA LEU A 259 23.91 5.16 14.81
C LEU A 259 24.33 4.31 13.60
N ASN A 260 23.40 4.04 12.69
CA ASN A 260 23.68 3.33 11.45
C ASN A 260 24.67 4.09 10.55
N CYS A 261 24.65 5.42 10.57
CA CYS A 261 25.53 6.24 9.73
C CYS A 261 26.92 6.47 10.32
N THR A 262 27.03 6.61 11.64
CA THR A 262 28.27 7.07 12.30
C THR A 262 28.86 6.04 13.26
N GLY A 263 28.03 5.17 13.84
CA GLY A 263 28.40 4.33 14.97
C GLY A 263 28.81 5.11 16.24
N ASP A 264 28.62 6.43 16.26
CA ASP A 264 29.08 7.32 17.34
C ASP A 264 28.00 7.51 18.40
N LEU A 265 28.01 6.59 19.35
CA LEU A 265 27.14 6.61 20.52
C LEU A 265 27.44 7.81 21.46
N ALA A 266 28.71 8.18 21.62
CA ALA A 266 29.09 9.21 22.57
C ALA A 266 28.61 10.60 22.13
N GLU A 267 28.68 10.87 20.82
CA GLU A 267 28.15 12.10 20.23
C GLU A 267 26.62 12.13 20.30
N LEU A 268 25.95 11.00 20.05
CA LEU A 268 24.48 10.91 20.21
C LEU A 268 24.04 11.26 21.63
N CYS A 269 24.69 10.69 22.64
CA CYS A 269 24.40 10.99 24.05
C CYS A 269 24.64 12.48 24.38
N ARG A 270 25.71 13.08 23.85
CA ARG A 270 25.99 14.51 24.05
C ARG A 270 24.91 15.38 23.43
N MET A 271 24.58 15.14 22.16
CA MET A 271 23.52 15.85 21.44
C MET A 271 22.15 15.75 22.13
N ALA A 272 21.80 14.56 22.62
CA ALA A 272 20.49 14.29 23.19
C ALA A 272 20.32 14.81 24.62
N CYS A 273 21.35 14.71 25.46
CA CYS A 273 21.20 14.95 26.90
C CYS A 273 21.98 16.16 27.44
N LEU A 274 23.06 16.59 26.78
CA LEU A 274 24.02 17.56 27.35
C LEU A 274 24.04 18.90 26.63
N GLU A 275 23.80 18.95 25.32
CA GLU A 275 23.89 20.20 24.57
C GLU A 275 22.68 21.10 24.78
N GLU A 276 22.91 22.36 25.16
CA GLU A 276 21.85 23.37 25.39
C GLU A 276 20.93 23.58 24.18
N LYS A 277 21.47 23.45 22.97
CA LYS A 277 20.71 23.57 21.72
C LYS A 277 19.89 22.32 21.41
N GLY A 278 20.19 21.19 22.04
CA GLY A 278 19.52 19.90 21.89
C GLY A 278 18.21 19.79 22.69
N PRO A 279 17.63 18.58 22.75
CA PRO A 279 16.43 18.29 23.52
C PRO A 279 16.63 18.30 25.05
N LEU A 280 17.86 18.09 25.53
CA LEU A 280 18.18 17.98 26.97
C LEU A 280 17.33 16.91 27.68
N TYR A 281 17.25 15.72 27.08
CA TYR A 281 16.54 14.60 27.70
C TYR A 281 17.22 14.18 29.02
N ASP A 282 16.40 13.75 29.98
CA ASP A 282 16.90 13.09 31.19
C ASP A 282 17.65 11.81 30.79
N PRO A 283 18.93 11.65 31.18
CA PRO A 283 19.70 10.43 30.92
C PRO A 283 18.98 9.13 31.32
N LEU A 284 18.19 9.14 32.40
CA LEU A 284 17.44 7.97 32.86
C LEU A 284 16.24 7.64 31.97
N GLU A 285 15.66 8.63 31.28
CA GLU A 285 14.65 8.38 30.25
C GLU A 285 15.26 7.97 28.91
N PHE A 286 16.43 8.54 28.59
CA PHE A 286 17.15 8.30 27.35
C PHE A 286 17.75 6.90 27.28
N ALA A 287 18.33 6.37 28.36
CA ALA A 287 18.99 5.06 28.35
C ALA A 287 18.05 3.90 27.91
N PRO A 288 16.80 3.80 28.42
CA PRO A 288 15.83 2.83 27.90
C PRO A 288 15.45 3.06 26.43
N ALA A 289 15.34 4.32 25.99
CA ALA A 289 15.04 4.65 24.60
C ALA A 289 16.18 4.22 23.65
N LEU A 290 17.43 4.42 24.08
CA LEU A 290 18.61 3.92 23.38
C LEU A 290 18.59 2.39 23.30
N CYS A 291 18.24 1.68 24.38
CA CYS A 291 18.08 0.23 24.34
C CYS A 291 16.98 -0.20 23.35
N GLY A 292 15.93 0.60 23.20
CA GLY A 292 14.87 0.43 22.20
C GLY A 292 15.33 0.51 20.74
N THR A 293 16.52 1.06 20.48
CA THR A 293 17.18 1.00 19.15
C THR A 293 17.80 -0.37 18.86
N TRP A 294 17.91 -1.24 19.87
CA TRP A 294 18.60 -2.54 19.85
C TRP A 294 20.12 -2.49 19.67
N LEU A 295 20.74 -1.31 19.76
CA LEU A 295 22.20 -1.18 19.74
C LEU A 295 22.95 -2.17 20.68
N PRO A 296 22.50 -2.41 21.94
CA PRO A 296 23.16 -3.37 22.83
C PRO A 296 22.68 -4.83 22.71
N ILE A 297 21.72 -5.13 21.83
CA ILE A 297 21.15 -6.47 21.69
C ILE A 297 21.96 -7.25 20.66
N SER A 298 22.37 -8.47 21.00
CA SER A 298 23.10 -9.32 20.06
C SER A 298 22.27 -9.63 18.80
N PRO A 299 22.82 -9.48 17.58
CA PRO A 299 22.13 -9.79 16.32
C PRO A 299 21.52 -11.19 16.25
N GLU A 300 22.13 -12.18 16.91
CA GLU A 300 21.62 -13.55 16.96
C GLU A 300 20.22 -13.63 17.58
N LYS A 301 19.89 -12.73 18.51
CA LYS A 301 18.60 -12.74 19.24
C LYS A 301 17.43 -12.22 18.41
N TYR A 302 17.69 -11.49 17.32
CA TYR A 302 16.65 -10.94 16.46
C TYR A 302 16.85 -11.29 14.98
N GLY A 303 17.83 -12.13 14.63
CA GLY A 303 18.08 -12.53 13.24
C GLY A 303 16.88 -13.16 12.54
N PHE A 304 16.00 -13.83 13.30
CA PHE A 304 14.74 -14.37 12.79
C PHE A 304 13.81 -13.30 12.19
N MET A 305 13.95 -12.03 12.60
CA MET A 305 13.15 -10.91 12.12
C MET A 305 13.43 -10.57 10.65
N ASN A 306 14.52 -11.08 10.07
CA ASN A 306 14.87 -10.86 8.67
C ASN A 306 13.83 -11.40 7.69
N ILE A 307 12.96 -12.33 8.10
CA ILE A 307 11.82 -12.78 7.29
C ILE A 307 10.83 -11.64 6.98
N PHE A 308 10.82 -10.59 7.82
CA PHE A 308 9.99 -9.41 7.64
C PHE A 308 10.69 -8.31 6.83
N SER A 309 11.96 -8.53 6.45
CA SER A 309 12.72 -7.60 5.61
C SER A 309 12.04 -7.40 4.26
N ARG A 310 12.34 -6.26 3.63
CA ARG A 310 11.71 -5.78 2.41
C ARG A 310 12.33 -6.48 1.18
N PRO A 311 11.68 -7.45 0.49
CA PRO A 311 12.01 -7.74 -0.89
C PRO A 311 11.78 -6.45 -1.69
N ALA A 312 12.83 -5.96 -2.33
CA ALA A 312 12.84 -4.68 -3.02
C ALA A 312 11.89 -4.64 -4.24
N GLU A 313 11.42 -5.79 -4.70
CA GLU A 313 10.78 -5.98 -6.01
C GLU A 313 9.26 -5.82 -6.01
N LEU A 314 8.60 -5.94 -4.86
CA LEU A 314 7.13 -5.91 -4.79
C LEU A 314 6.64 -4.54 -4.32
N PRO A 315 5.62 -3.95 -4.98
CA PRO A 315 4.99 -2.73 -4.49
C PRO A 315 4.49 -2.94 -3.06
N GLU A 316 4.63 -1.91 -2.24
CA GLU A 316 4.14 -1.96 -0.87
C GLU A 316 2.62 -2.14 -0.90
N THR A 317 2.09 -3.08 -0.13
CA THR A 317 0.63 -3.26 0.00
C THR A 317 0.15 -2.63 1.29
N ALA A 318 -1.11 -2.23 1.35
CA ALA A 318 -1.69 -1.68 2.59
C ALA A 318 -1.51 -2.66 3.78
N ARG A 319 -1.70 -3.96 3.55
CA ARG A 319 -1.48 -5.02 4.56
C ARG A 319 -0.04 -5.04 5.06
N ARG A 320 0.93 -4.82 4.17
CA ARG A 320 2.35 -4.76 4.52
C ARG A 320 2.70 -3.49 5.29
N GLN A 321 2.17 -2.33 4.90
CA GLN A 321 2.32 -1.08 5.66
C GLN A 321 1.79 -1.25 7.09
N PHE A 322 0.60 -1.84 7.25
CA PHE A 322 0.03 -2.17 8.57
C PHE A 322 0.92 -3.13 9.36
N GLY A 323 1.39 -4.21 8.72
CA GLY A 323 2.34 -5.13 9.34
C GLY A 323 3.61 -4.43 9.82
N ASN A 324 4.18 -3.56 8.99
CA ASN A 324 5.36 -2.77 9.33
C ASN A 324 5.12 -1.80 10.48
N ILE A 325 3.94 -1.19 10.57
CA ILE A 325 3.57 -0.31 11.70
C ILE A 325 3.43 -1.10 12.99
N LEU A 326 2.75 -2.25 12.95
CA LEU A 326 2.65 -3.14 14.11
C LEU A 326 4.04 -3.60 14.59
N LEU A 327 4.91 -3.94 13.64
CA LEU A 327 6.32 -4.24 13.94
C LEU A 327 7.07 -3.01 14.45
N ASP A 328 6.83 -1.80 13.94
CA ASP A 328 7.49 -0.58 14.41
C ASP A 328 7.07 -0.19 15.83
N ILE A 329 5.82 -0.44 16.22
CA ILE A 329 5.34 -0.19 17.60
C ILE A 329 6.08 -1.07 18.61
N GLY A 330 6.44 -2.30 18.24
CA GLY A 330 7.03 -3.26 19.17
C GLY A 330 8.52 -3.55 19.00
N PHE A 331 9.02 -3.40 17.79
CA PHE A 331 10.28 -3.96 17.31
C PHE A 331 10.99 -2.97 16.37
N LYS A 332 10.95 -1.68 16.73
CA LYS A 332 11.56 -0.61 15.96
C LYS A 332 13.07 -0.81 15.73
N GLY A 333 13.75 -1.34 16.75
CA GLY A 333 15.19 -1.62 16.72
C GLY A 333 15.63 -2.59 15.64
N ARG A 334 14.73 -3.34 14.97
CA ARG A 334 15.09 -4.24 13.85
C ARG A 334 15.75 -3.53 12.66
N LYS A 335 15.67 -2.20 12.62
CA LYS A 335 16.29 -1.34 11.59
C LYS A 335 17.75 -0.99 11.91
N ILE A 336 18.27 -1.39 13.07
CA ILE A 336 19.68 -1.15 13.43
C ILE A 336 20.58 -2.12 12.65
N ASN A 337 21.67 -1.59 12.11
CA ASN A 337 22.68 -2.33 11.35
C ASN A 337 24.04 -2.33 12.05
N CYS A 338 24.12 -1.75 13.25
CA CYS A 338 25.32 -1.73 14.08
C CYS A 338 25.05 -2.32 15.46
N TYR A 339 26.07 -2.99 16.00
CA TYR A 339 26.03 -3.61 17.32
C TYR A 339 27.14 -3.02 18.21
N ARG A 340 26.82 -2.82 19.49
CA ARG A 340 27.79 -2.46 20.54
C ARG A 340 27.55 -3.34 21.74
N GLU A 341 28.62 -3.84 22.33
CA GLU A 341 28.50 -4.62 23.56
C GLU A 341 27.89 -3.77 24.68
N LYS A 342 27.11 -4.42 25.54
CA LYS A 342 26.49 -3.76 26.71
C LYS A 342 27.53 -3.04 27.58
N SER A 343 28.70 -3.64 27.76
CA SER A 343 29.82 -3.06 28.51
C SER A 343 30.32 -1.76 27.88
N GLU A 344 30.36 -1.67 26.54
CA GLU A 344 30.74 -0.47 25.82
C GLU A 344 29.70 0.65 26.01
N VAL A 345 28.41 0.32 25.91
CA VAL A 345 27.31 1.27 26.14
C VAL A 345 27.38 1.85 27.56
N ILE A 346 27.54 1.00 28.57
CA ILE A 346 27.70 1.43 29.97
C ILE A 346 28.97 2.27 30.13
N SER A 347 30.07 1.94 29.44
CA SER A 347 31.31 2.72 29.50
C SER A 347 31.13 4.15 28.98
N VAL A 348 30.31 4.34 27.94
CA VAL A 348 29.99 5.68 27.40
C VAL A 348 29.15 6.46 28.40
N PHE A 349 28.13 5.85 29.00
CA PHE A 349 27.35 6.48 30.06
C PHE A 349 28.21 6.83 31.28
N LYS A 350 29.14 5.97 31.68
CA LYS A 350 30.07 6.24 32.79
C LYS A 350 30.93 7.47 32.55
N LYS A 351 31.37 7.67 31.30
CA LYS A 351 32.17 8.85 30.92
C LYS A 351 31.37 10.14 30.93
N LEU A 352 30.10 10.09 30.53
CA LEU A 352 29.25 11.28 30.35
C LEU A 352 28.41 11.63 31.59
N PHE A 353 28.00 10.63 32.37
CA PHE A 353 27.11 10.78 33.54
C PHE A 353 27.64 9.95 34.73
N PRO A 354 28.84 10.27 35.25
CA PRO A 354 29.48 9.46 36.29
C PRO A 354 28.64 9.37 37.58
N GLU A 355 27.90 10.42 37.91
CA GLU A 355 27.09 10.50 39.15
C GLU A 355 25.84 9.62 39.13
N GLN A 356 25.34 9.26 37.94
CA GLN A 356 24.10 8.48 37.77
C GLN A 356 24.35 7.07 37.26
N ILE A 357 25.61 6.62 37.24
CA ILE A 357 26.01 5.39 36.54
C ILE A 357 25.35 4.13 37.09
N ASP A 358 25.10 4.05 38.41
CA ASP A 358 24.46 2.89 39.02
C ASP A 358 22.99 2.78 38.56
N SER A 359 22.27 3.91 38.56
CA SER A 359 20.89 3.99 38.08
C SER A 359 20.79 3.74 36.57
N LEU A 360 21.71 4.31 35.78
CA LEU A 360 21.77 4.11 34.33
C LEU A 360 22.13 2.66 33.97
N GLY A 361 23.09 2.06 34.67
CA GLY A 361 23.49 0.66 34.50
C GLY A 361 22.31 -0.26 34.77
N LYS A 362 21.55 -0.01 35.85
CA LYS A 362 20.31 -0.73 36.13
C LYS A 362 19.26 -0.53 35.02
N ALA A 363 19.01 0.71 34.60
CA ALA A 363 18.03 1.00 33.55
C ALA A 363 18.37 0.31 32.22
N VAL A 364 19.66 0.24 31.84
CA VAL A 364 20.12 -0.51 30.66
C VAL A 364 19.90 -2.01 30.83
N ASN A 365 20.25 -2.58 31.99
CA ASN A 365 20.04 -4.00 32.28
C ASN A 365 18.57 -4.38 32.15
N ASP A 366 17.70 -3.67 32.89
CA ASP A 366 16.27 -3.93 32.93
C ASP A 366 15.65 -3.79 31.53
N SER A 367 16.10 -2.80 30.75
CA SER A 367 15.60 -2.60 29.37
C SER A 367 16.02 -3.71 28.42
N ILE A 368 17.27 -4.19 28.51
CA ILE A 368 17.76 -5.31 27.70
C ILE A 368 16.95 -6.57 28.02
N GLU A 369 16.76 -6.89 29.30
CA GLU A 369 16.00 -8.07 29.73
C GLU A 369 14.55 -8.03 29.22
N ILE A 370 13.89 -6.87 29.29
CA ILE A 370 12.53 -6.69 28.76
C ILE A 370 12.49 -6.92 27.24
N ILE A 371 13.43 -6.36 26.50
CA ILE A 371 13.48 -6.48 25.03
C ILE A 371 13.75 -7.94 24.64
N GLU A 372 14.69 -8.61 25.29
CA GLU A 372 15.04 -9.99 25.01
C GLU A 372 13.90 -10.96 25.34
N ALA A 373 13.21 -10.76 26.47
CA ALA A 373 12.02 -11.54 26.81
C ALA A 373 10.92 -11.36 25.76
N ARG A 374 10.72 -10.12 25.27
CA ARG A 374 9.75 -9.82 24.21
C ARG A 374 10.13 -10.48 22.88
N LEU A 375 11.41 -10.46 22.50
CA LEU A 375 11.91 -11.11 21.29
C LEU A 375 11.75 -12.62 21.37
N ALA A 376 12.06 -13.24 22.51
CA ALA A 376 11.89 -14.67 22.73
C ALA A 376 10.41 -15.08 22.61
N ALA A 377 9.51 -14.37 23.30
CA ALA A 377 8.07 -14.63 23.22
C ALA A 377 7.53 -14.47 21.79
N PHE A 378 7.99 -13.46 21.05
CA PHE A 378 7.58 -13.26 19.66
C PHE A 378 8.13 -14.35 18.74
N SER A 379 9.40 -14.75 18.91
CA SER A 379 10.01 -15.85 18.16
C SER A 379 9.25 -17.17 18.35
N GLU A 380 8.78 -17.44 19.57
CA GLU A 380 7.96 -18.62 19.88
C GLU A 380 6.60 -18.56 19.17
N GLN A 381 5.93 -17.41 19.22
CA GLN A 381 4.62 -17.21 18.55
C GLN A 381 4.70 -17.40 17.03
N ILE A 382 5.77 -16.95 16.39
CA ILE A 382 5.93 -17.07 14.93
C ILE A 382 6.60 -18.38 14.52
N GLY A 383 7.07 -19.21 15.46
CA GLY A 383 7.78 -20.46 15.19
C GLY A 383 7.09 -21.39 14.18
N PRO A 384 5.76 -21.63 14.27
CA PRO A 384 5.02 -22.42 13.28
C PRO A 384 5.02 -21.79 11.87
N VAL A 385 5.02 -20.47 11.79
CA VAL A 385 5.08 -19.73 10.51
C VAL A 385 6.51 -19.77 9.95
N TYR A 386 7.52 -19.62 10.81
CA TYR A 386 8.94 -19.67 10.47
C TYR A 386 9.36 -21.04 9.90
N SER A 387 8.94 -22.13 10.54
CA SER A 387 9.20 -23.50 10.05
C SER A 387 8.51 -23.77 8.71
N THR A 388 7.34 -23.17 8.49
CA THR A 388 6.67 -23.24 7.20
C THR A 388 7.41 -22.40 6.15
N ILE A 389 7.97 -21.23 6.51
CA ILE A 389 8.70 -20.30 5.60
C ILE A 389 10.01 -20.88 5.12
N HIS A 390 10.74 -21.56 5.99
CA HIS A 390 12.03 -22.16 5.68
C HIS A 390 11.95 -23.65 5.28
N ALA A 391 10.75 -24.15 4.96
CA ALA A 391 10.63 -25.43 4.27
C ALA A 391 11.34 -25.32 2.89
N PRO A 392 12.12 -26.34 2.47
CA PRO A 392 12.94 -26.27 1.26
C PRO A 392 12.15 -25.80 0.04
N ASP A 393 12.75 -24.86 -0.69
CA ASP A 393 12.20 -24.18 -1.85
C ASP A 393 11.60 -25.14 -2.90
N GLY A 394 10.33 -24.88 -3.25
CA GLY A 394 9.66 -25.54 -4.37
C GLY A 394 8.17 -25.21 -4.49
N GLU A 395 7.50 -24.88 -3.38
CA GLU A 395 6.03 -24.88 -3.35
C GLU A 395 5.38 -23.50 -3.12
N ARG A 396 6.04 -22.57 -2.43
CA ARG A 396 5.40 -21.32 -1.97
C ARG A 396 5.09 -20.28 -3.04
N SER A 397 5.80 -20.30 -4.17
CA SER A 397 5.53 -19.37 -5.29
C SER A 397 4.37 -19.83 -6.18
N GLN A 398 3.80 -21.03 -5.97
CA GLN A 398 2.79 -21.60 -6.87
C GLN A 398 1.34 -21.50 -6.35
N PHE A 399 1.13 -21.15 -5.06
CA PHE A 399 -0.21 -21.14 -4.46
C PHE A 399 -0.74 -19.71 -4.30
N MET A 400 -1.91 -19.43 -4.87
CA MET A 400 -2.64 -18.16 -4.69
C MET A 400 -3.26 -18.06 -3.29
N ASP A 401 -3.50 -16.83 -2.81
CA ASP A 401 -4.35 -16.56 -1.65
C ASP A 401 -5.77 -17.12 -1.86
N ASP A 402 -6.48 -17.49 -0.80
CA ASP A 402 -7.78 -18.16 -0.87
C ASP A 402 -8.83 -17.33 -1.63
N CYS A 403 -8.77 -15.99 -1.52
CA CYS A 403 -9.66 -15.08 -2.25
C CYS A 403 -9.29 -14.97 -3.74
N ASP A 404 -7.99 -14.87 -4.06
CA ASP A 404 -7.51 -14.82 -5.43
C ASP A 404 -7.76 -16.18 -6.13
N LEU A 405 -7.63 -17.30 -5.40
CA LEU A 405 -7.92 -18.64 -5.92
C LEU A 405 -9.34 -18.76 -6.46
N LEU A 406 -10.34 -18.26 -5.72
CA LEU A 406 -11.73 -18.31 -6.18
C LEU A 406 -11.91 -17.46 -7.45
N LEU A 407 -11.34 -16.26 -7.48
CA LEU A 407 -11.50 -15.33 -8.60
C LEU A 407 -10.83 -15.85 -9.89
N TYR A 408 -9.68 -16.51 -9.77
CA TYR A 408 -8.88 -17.01 -10.90
C TYR A 408 -8.99 -18.52 -11.13
N TYR A 409 -9.89 -19.21 -10.44
CA TYR A 409 -9.98 -20.67 -10.47
C TYR A 409 -10.02 -21.23 -11.90
N ASP A 410 -9.12 -22.18 -12.17
CA ASP A 410 -9.12 -23.03 -13.35
C ASP A 410 -8.76 -24.47 -12.93
N ASN A 411 -9.13 -25.46 -13.73
CA ASN A 411 -8.88 -26.87 -13.47
C ASN A 411 -7.39 -27.23 -13.40
N ASN A 412 -6.51 -26.38 -13.95
CA ASN A 412 -5.06 -26.60 -13.95
C ASN A 412 -4.34 -26.02 -12.73
N ILE A 413 -5.06 -25.32 -11.85
CA ILE A 413 -4.47 -24.65 -10.69
C ILE A 413 -4.21 -25.68 -9.59
N LYS A 414 -2.97 -25.71 -9.10
CA LYS A 414 -2.62 -26.49 -7.90
C LYS A 414 -3.25 -25.83 -6.68
N ILE A 415 -4.03 -26.59 -5.93
CA ILE A 415 -4.68 -26.16 -4.69
C ILE A 415 -4.13 -26.94 -3.51
N THR A 416 -4.01 -26.29 -2.35
CA THR A 416 -3.65 -26.96 -1.10
C THR A 416 -4.83 -27.76 -0.54
N GLU A 417 -4.58 -28.71 0.37
CA GLU A 417 -5.65 -29.45 1.05
C GLU A 417 -6.61 -28.53 1.82
N ARG A 418 -6.09 -27.44 2.41
CA ARG A 418 -6.93 -26.41 3.05
C ARG A 418 -7.87 -25.74 2.05
N GLN A 419 -7.36 -25.36 0.88
CA GLN A 419 -8.13 -24.72 -0.18
C GLN A 419 -9.19 -25.65 -0.76
N LYS A 420 -8.83 -26.93 -0.92
CA LYS A 420 -9.77 -27.97 -1.31
C LYS A 420 -10.92 -28.07 -0.30
N LYS A 421 -10.62 -28.15 1.00
CA LYS A 421 -11.66 -28.14 2.06
C LYS A 421 -12.54 -26.89 2.02
N ASN A 422 -11.97 -25.72 1.76
CA ASN A 422 -12.75 -24.49 1.62
C ASN A 422 -13.72 -24.55 0.43
N LEU A 423 -13.29 -25.10 -0.72
CA LEU A 423 -14.16 -25.32 -1.89
C LEU A 423 -15.28 -26.33 -1.59
N GLU A 424 -14.96 -27.42 -0.88
CA GLU A 424 -15.95 -28.42 -0.45
C GLU A 424 -16.98 -27.82 0.51
N LEU A 425 -16.54 -26.98 1.46
CA LEU A 425 -17.44 -26.24 2.35
C LEU A 425 -18.35 -25.29 1.58
N LEU A 426 -17.81 -24.59 0.58
CA LEU A 426 -18.59 -23.70 -0.28
C LEU A 426 -19.64 -24.48 -1.08
N ALA A 427 -19.27 -25.64 -1.62
CA ALA A 427 -20.20 -26.56 -2.28
C ALA A 427 -21.29 -27.08 -1.33
N TYR A 428 -20.92 -27.48 -0.12
CA TYR A 428 -21.88 -27.92 0.90
C TYR A 428 -22.89 -26.82 1.23
N LYS A 429 -22.43 -25.57 1.40
CA LYS A 429 -23.31 -24.40 1.58
C LYS A 429 -24.24 -24.24 0.37
N GLY A 430 -23.71 -24.29 -0.85
CA GLY A 430 -24.49 -24.22 -2.08
C GLY A 430 -25.61 -25.27 -2.13
N LYS A 431 -25.29 -26.53 -1.80
CA LYS A 431 -26.25 -27.64 -1.74
C LYS A 431 -27.32 -27.45 -0.69
N LEU A 432 -26.93 -27.03 0.52
CA LEU A 432 -27.87 -26.74 1.59
C LEU A 432 -28.83 -25.63 1.18
N MET A 433 -28.31 -24.52 0.64
CA MET A 433 -29.15 -23.41 0.20
C MET A 433 -30.11 -23.85 -0.91
N LEU A 434 -29.62 -24.53 -1.96
CA LEU A 434 -30.48 -25.04 -3.03
C LEU A 434 -31.57 -25.99 -2.53
N SER A 435 -31.29 -26.82 -1.51
CA SER A 435 -32.30 -27.69 -0.89
C SER A 435 -33.35 -26.92 -0.07
N LEU A 436 -32.97 -25.82 0.59
CA LEU A 436 -33.91 -24.95 1.30
C LEU A 436 -34.86 -24.24 0.32
N PHE A 437 -34.37 -23.87 -0.87
CA PHE A 437 -35.18 -23.27 -1.92
C PHE A 437 -36.09 -24.26 -2.68
N GLN A 438 -35.90 -25.58 -2.55
CA GLN A 438 -36.78 -26.59 -3.18
C GLN A 438 -38.10 -26.84 -2.42
N HIS A 439 -38.19 -26.42 -1.15
CA HIS A 439 -39.36 -26.67 -0.30
C HIS A 439 -40.45 -25.59 -0.38
N ASP A 440 -40.13 -24.37 -0.81
CA ASP A 440 -41.10 -23.31 -1.11
C ASP A 440 -41.25 -23.16 -2.63
N ARG A 441 -42.32 -23.73 -3.21
CA ARG A 441 -42.52 -23.77 -4.68
C ARG A 441 -42.96 -22.43 -5.30
N GLU A 442 -43.31 -21.42 -4.51
CA GLU A 442 -43.87 -20.17 -5.06
C GLU A 442 -42.86 -19.13 -5.63
N PRO A 443 -41.56 -19.09 -5.28
CA PRO A 443 -40.65 -18.09 -5.89
C PRO A 443 -39.99 -18.54 -7.20
N ILE A 444 -39.96 -19.85 -7.51
CA ILE A 444 -39.11 -20.37 -8.60
C ILE A 444 -39.77 -20.32 -9.97
N GLU A 445 -41.10 -20.44 -10.08
CA GLU A 445 -41.78 -20.32 -11.38
C GLU A 445 -41.84 -18.86 -11.88
N ALA A 446 -41.65 -17.88 -10.98
CA ALA A 446 -41.47 -16.46 -11.32
C ALA A 446 -40.08 -16.15 -11.94
N LEU A 447 -39.13 -17.10 -11.91
CA LEU A 447 -37.75 -16.92 -12.43
C LEU A 447 -37.65 -17.04 -13.96
N ASN A 448 -38.71 -17.45 -14.66
CA ASN A 448 -38.68 -17.69 -16.11
C ASN A 448 -38.70 -16.42 -16.98
N LEU A 449 -38.79 -15.22 -16.40
CA LEU A 449 -38.74 -13.94 -17.12
C LEU A 449 -37.68 -12.94 -16.60
N GLY A 450 -36.81 -13.30 -15.64
CA GLY A 450 -36.00 -12.28 -14.96
C GLY A 450 -34.74 -12.70 -14.21
N ASN A 451 -34.12 -13.84 -14.49
CA ASN A 451 -32.88 -14.25 -13.80
C ASN A 451 -31.75 -13.21 -13.92
N LEU A 452 -31.53 -12.67 -15.12
CA LEU A 452 -30.57 -11.58 -15.33
C LEU A 452 -30.97 -10.30 -14.60
N GLN A 453 -32.27 -9.99 -14.55
CA GLN A 453 -32.79 -8.81 -13.84
C GLN A 453 -32.62 -8.94 -12.31
N LEU A 454 -32.80 -10.14 -11.76
CA LEU A 454 -32.57 -10.43 -10.34
C LEU A 454 -31.09 -10.37 -9.99
N LEU A 455 -30.22 -10.95 -10.81
CA LEU A 455 -28.77 -10.85 -10.63
C LEU A 455 -28.30 -9.40 -10.74
N ALA A 456 -28.77 -8.65 -11.74
CA ALA A 456 -28.48 -7.22 -11.88
C ALA A 456 -28.99 -6.42 -10.67
N GLY A 457 -30.19 -6.74 -10.18
CA GLY A 457 -30.75 -6.14 -8.97
C GLY A 457 -29.89 -6.41 -7.72
N ALA A 458 -29.46 -7.66 -7.53
CA ALA A 458 -28.61 -8.05 -6.40
C ALA A 458 -27.23 -7.39 -6.47
N VAL A 459 -26.58 -7.44 -7.63
CA VAL A 459 -25.28 -6.79 -7.88
C VAL A 459 -25.36 -5.29 -7.62
N SER A 460 -26.41 -4.63 -8.10
CA SER A 460 -26.69 -3.20 -7.86
C SER A 460 -26.86 -2.90 -6.37
N GLN A 461 -27.69 -3.66 -5.66
CA GLN A 461 -27.96 -3.47 -4.23
C GLN A 461 -26.73 -3.72 -3.35
N LEU A 462 -25.88 -4.68 -3.72
CA LEU A 462 -24.62 -4.96 -3.04
C LEU A 462 -23.50 -3.98 -3.40
N GLY A 463 -23.71 -3.11 -4.41
CA GLY A 463 -22.68 -2.22 -4.92
C GLY A 463 -21.49 -2.95 -5.55
N LEU A 464 -21.71 -4.19 -6.01
CA LEU A 464 -20.66 -5.00 -6.64
C LEU A 464 -20.40 -4.50 -8.07
N ALA A 465 -19.13 -4.45 -8.43
CA ALA A 465 -18.70 -4.16 -9.79
C ALA A 465 -18.12 -5.42 -10.42
N LEU A 466 -18.60 -5.75 -11.63
CA LEU A 466 -18.18 -6.92 -12.40
C LEU A 466 -17.47 -6.48 -13.68
N THR A 467 -16.64 -7.36 -14.25
CA THR A 467 -16.04 -7.14 -15.57
C THR A 467 -17.07 -7.23 -16.70
N GLU A 468 -16.78 -6.61 -17.84
CA GLU A 468 -17.57 -6.80 -19.07
C GLU A 468 -17.64 -8.28 -19.49
N ASP A 469 -16.53 -9.02 -19.33
CA ASP A 469 -16.46 -10.46 -19.59
C ASP A 469 -17.41 -11.24 -18.67
N ALA A 470 -17.50 -10.85 -17.39
CA ALA A 470 -18.43 -11.43 -16.42
C ALA A 470 -19.88 -11.28 -16.88
N TRP A 471 -20.28 -10.06 -17.25
CA TRP A 471 -21.62 -9.83 -17.76
C TRP A 471 -21.89 -10.54 -19.09
N GLU A 472 -20.90 -10.63 -19.97
CA GLU A 472 -21.04 -11.31 -21.25
C GLU A 472 -21.30 -12.80 -21.09
N TRP A 473 -20.56 -13.51 -20.22
CA TRP A 473 -20.80 -14.93 -20.01
C TRP A 473 -22.10 -15.20 -19.25
N ILE A 474 -22.46 -14.37 -18.27
CA ILE A 474 -23.73 -14.49 -17.53
C ILE A 474 -24.92 -14.36 -18.50
N ARG A 475 -24.87 -13.41 -19.44
CA ARG A 475 -25.93 -13.23 -20.45
C ARG A 475 -26.07 -14.41 -21.40
N LYS A 476 -24.96 -15.11 -21.67
CA LYS A 476 -24.91 -16.28 -22.57
C LYS A 476 -25.13 -17.60 -21.85
N GLU A 477 -25.23 -17.61 -20.52
CA GLU A 477 -25.38 -18.85 -19.76
C GLU A 477 -26.76 -19.47 -20.00
N THR A 478 -26.76 -20.77 -20.32
CA THR A 478 -27.98 -21.55 -20.54
C THR A 478 -28.10 -22.72 -19.57
N ASN A 479 -27.05 -23.02 -18.79
CA ASN A 479 -27.11 -24.07 -17.78
C ASN A 479 -27.93 -23.59 -16.57
N GLU A 480 -29.12 -24.17 -16.39
CA GLU A 480 -30.03 -23.84 -15.29
C GLU A 480 -29.39 -24.01 -13.91
N ASP A 481 -28.55 -25.02 -13.70
CA ASP A 481 -27.93 -25.27 -12.39
C ASP A 481 -26.92 -24.18 -12.04
N VAL A 482 -26.19 -23.68 -13.04
CA VAL A 482 -25.27 -22.53 -12.86
C VAL A 482 -26.07 -21.27 -12.53
N ILE A 483 -27.15 -21.01 -13.26
CA ILE A 483 -28.01 -19.83 -13.01
C ILE A 483 -28.62 -19.90 -11.60
N ARG A 484 -29.15 -21.06 -11.20
CA ARG A 484 -29.71 -21.27 -9.85
C ARG A 484 -28.66 -21.06 -8.77
N LEU A 485 -27.44 -21.57 -8.98
CA LEU A 485 -26.32 -21.33 -8.06
C LEU A 485 -26.06 -19.84 -7.88
N LEU A 486 -25.94 -19.08 -8.98
CA LEU A 486 -25.69 -17.63 -8.92
C LEU A 486 -26.81 -16.88 -8.20
N VAL A 487 -28.07 -17.19 -8.49
CA VAL A 487 -29.23 -16.55 -7.86
C VAL A 487 -29.27 -16.84 -6.36
N VAL A 488 -29.05 -18.09 -5.95
CA VAL A 488 -29.07 -18.49 -4.54
C VAL A 488 -27.95 -17.81 -3.75
N PHE A 489 -26.73 -17.79 -4.29
CA PHE A 489 -25.63 -17.08 -3.63
C PHE A 489 -25.86 -15.56 -3.58
N SER A 490 -26.48 -14.98 -4.61
CA SER A 490 -26.85 -13.56 -4.62
C SER A 490 -27.91 -13.23 -3.56
N ALA A 491 -28.96 -14.05 -3.45
CA ALA A 491 -30.02 -13.88 -2.45
C ALA A 491 -29.49 -14.06 -1.03
N PHE A 492 -28.62 -15.05 -0.81
CA PHE A 492 -27.98 -15.28 0.48
C PHE A 492 -27.12 -14.08 0.90
N GLU A 493 -26.32 -13.54 -0.02
CA GLU A 493 -25.46 -12.40 0.28
C GLU A 493 -26.26 -11.14 0.63
N LEU A 494 -27.38 -10.89 -0.05
CA LEU A 494 -28.30 -9.79 0.29
C LEU A 494 -28.87 -9.89 1.72
N VAL A 495 -29.14 -11.11 2.19
CA VAL A 495 -29.73 -11.35 3.52
C VAL A 495 -28.67 -11.32 4.61
N PHE A 496 -27.52 -11.94 4.39
CA PHE A 496 -26.54 -12.19 5.44
C PHE A 496 -25.31 -11.28 5.41
N LYS A 497 -24.96 -10.66 4.26
CA LYS A 497 -23.78 -9.78 4.09
C LYS A 497 -22.48 -10.38 4.65
N THR A 498 -22.19 -11.62 4.26
CA THR A 498 -21.11 -12.42 4.87
C THR A 498 -19.91 -12.64 3.97
N CYS A 499 -20.04 -12.53 2.65
CA CYS A 499 -19.10 -13.12 1.68
C CYS A 499 -19.08 -12.43 0.28
N ASP A 500 -19.07 -11.09 0.20
CA ASP A 500 -19.00 -10.32 -1.08
C ASP A 500 -17.92 -10.83 -2.06
N ASN A 501 -16.75 -11.24 -1.57
CA ASN A 501 -15.66 -11.76 -2.39
C ASN A 501 -15.99 -13.11 -3.06
N VAL A 502 -16.76 -13.97 -2.39
CA VAL A 502 -17.17 -15.28 -2.92
C VAL A 502 -18.20 -15.09 -4.01
N LEU A 503 -19.21 -14.26 -3.77
CA LEU A 503 -20.23 -13.95 -4.77
C LEU A 503 -19.60 -13.32 -6.00
N ARG A 504 -18.71 -12.34 -5.83
CA ARG A 504 -17.94 -11.76 -6.93
C ARG A 504 -17.15 -12.82 -7.69
N ALA A 505 -16.47 -13.73 -7.00
CA ALA A 505 -15.71 -14.79 -7.67
C ALA A 505 -16.61 -15.72 -8.50
N LEU A 506 -17.79 -16.10 -8.01
CA LEU A 506 -18.76 -16.90 -8.76
C LEU A 506 -19.26 -16.16 -10.02
N LEU A 507 -19.59 -14.88 -9.89
CA LEU A 507 -20.05 -14.04 -10.99
C LEU A 507 -18.93 -13.77 -12.02
N GLU A 508 -17.68 -13.78 -11.60
CA GLU A 508 -16.51 -13.55 -12.46
C GLU A 508 -15.96 -14.83 -13.09
N ASN A 509 -16.34 -16.02 -12.60
CA ASN A 509 -15.70 -17.28 -12.95
C ASN A 509 -16.69 -18.45 -13.10
N ARG A 510 -17.09 -18.68 -14.35
CA ARG A 510 -17.93 -19.82 -14.74
C ARG A 510 -17.31 -21.18 -14.40
N THR A 511 -15.99 -21.32 -14.50
CA THR A 511 -15.29 -22.59 -14.21
C THR A 511 -15.41 -22.95 -12.73
N LEU A 512 -15.33 -21.96 -11.84
CA LEU A 512 -15.57 -22.14 -10.40
C LEU A 512 -17.00 -22.65 -10.14
N CYS A 513 -18.02 -22.05 -10.78
CA CYS A 513 -19.40 -22.51 -10.66
C CYS A 513 -19.54 -24.00 -11.01
N ASN A 514 -18.96 -24.42 -12.15
CA ASN A 514 -18.99 -25.82 -12.58
C ASN A 514 -18.27 -26.75 -11.59
N LYS A 515 -17.15 -26.30 -11.00
CA LYS A 515 -16.44 -27.08 -9.98
C LYS A 515 -17.29 -27.26 -8.73
N ILE A 516 -17.95 -26.20 -8.28
CA ILE A 516 -18.83 -26.23 -7.10
C ILE A 516 -19.99 -27.19 -7.34
N LEU A 517 -20.67 -27.10 -8.49
CA LEU A 517 -21.75 -28.03 -8.84
C LEU A 517 -21.29 -29.49 -8.82
N ARG A 518 -20.12 -29.81 -9.40
CA ARG A 518 -19.56 -31.16 -9.33
C ARG A 518 -19.28 -31.62 -7.91
N LEU A 519 -18.73 -30.75 -7.05
CA LEU A 519 -18.47 -31.08 -5.65
C LEU A 519 -19.77 -31.28 -4.87
N MET A 520 -20.84 -30.56 -5.20
CA MET A 520 -22.16 -30.77 -4.58
C MET A 520 -22.71 -32.17 -4.84
N GLU A 521 -22.36 -32.78 -5.97
CA GLU A 521 -22.78 -34.13 -6.34
C GLU A 521 -21.87 -35.23 -5.75
N ASP A 522 -20.68 -34.88 -5.26
CA ASP A 522 -19.71 -35.80 -4.66
C ASP A 522 -20.12 -36.24 -3.24
N PRO A 523 -20.50 -37.51 -3.03
CA PRO A 523 -20.94 -37.98 -1.71
C PRO A 523 -19.84 -37.99 -0.66
N GLU A 524 -18.58 -38.24 -1.05
CA GLU A 524 -17.44 -38.31 -0.13
C GLU A 524 -17.09 -36.91 0.38
N ALA A 525 -17.04 -35.93 -0.52
CA ALA A 525 -16.80 -34.53 -0.16
C ALA A 525 -17.90 -34.01 0.79
N MET A 526 -19.17 -34.29 0.49
CA MET A 526 -20.30 -33.84 1.31
C MET A 526 -20.33 -34.52 2.70
N ALA A 527 -19.99 -35.80 2.78
CA ALA A 527 -19.89 -36.52 4.05
C ALA A 527 -18.70 -36.02 4.90
N GLY A 528 -17.55 -35.74 4.26
CA GLY A 528 -16.36 -35.19 4.92
C GLY A 528 -16.63 -33.83 5.57
N VAL A 529 -17.25 -32.90 4.85
CA VAL A 529 -17.61 -31.58 5.40
C VAL A 529 -18.62 -31.70 6.55
N ARG A 530 -19.61 -32.59 6.45
CA ARG A 530 -20.60 -32.81 7.52
C ARG A 530 -19.95 -33.36 8.80
N ALA A 531 -18.99 -34.29 8.67
CA ALA A 531 -18.23 -34.81 9.81
C ALA A 531 -17.37 -33.72 10.46
N ASP A 532 -16.69 -32.89 9.67
CA ASP A 532 -15.86 -31.79 10.15
C ASP A 532 -16.69 -30.71 10.90
N LEU A 533 -17.90 -30.42 10.43
CA LEU A 533 -18.83 -29.49 11.10
C LEU A 533 -19.39 -30.05 12.41
N ASN A 534 -19.73 -31.34 12.46
CA ASN A 534 -20.23 -31.99 13.66
C ASN A 534 -19.14 -32.11 14.75
N ASN A 535 -17.89 -32.34 14.36
CA ASN A 535 -16.74 -32.38 15.28
C ASN A 535 -16.40 -30.99 15.86
N LYS A 536 -16.73 -29.90 15.16
CA LYS A 536 -16.57 -28.53 15.67
C LYS A 536 -17.68 -28.10 16.63
N GLN A 537 -18.84 -28.76 16.61
CA GLN A 537 -19.94 -28.49 17.54
C GLN A 537 -19.84 -29.28 18.85
N SER A 538 -18.99 -30.31 18.91
CA SER A 538 -18.78 -31.17 20.08
C SER A 538 -17.51 -30.86 20.89
N GLY A 539 -16.72 -29.85 20.49
CA GLY A 539 -15.62 -29.29 21.28
C GLY A 539 -15.91 -27.83 21.63
N ASP A 540 -15.78 -27.49 22.92
CA ASP A 540 -16.00 -26.16 23.49
C ASP A 540 -15.45 -25.00 22.63
N GLY A 541 -16.22 -23.91 22.54
CA GLY A 541 -15.86 -22.68 21.85
C GLY A 541 -14.56 -22.03 22.36
N PRO A 542 -13.97 -21.12 21.58
CA PRO A 542 -14.58 -19.80 21.48
C PRO A 542 -14.63 -19.17 20.07
N GLU A 543 -15.66 -18.34 19.91
CA GLU A 543 -15.79 -17.11 19.12
C GLU A 543 -14.94 -16.95 17.85
N LEU A 544 -15.60 -17.06 16.69
CA LEU A 544 -15.17 -16.41 15.45
C LEU A 544 -15.71 -14.97 15.44
N SER A 545 -14.79 -14.01 15.60
CA SER A 545 -14.91 -12.61 15.15
C SER A 545 -14.33 -12.44 13.75
#